data_AF-A0AAP5IGG6-F1
#
_entry.id   AF-A0AAP5IGG6-F1
#
_cell.length_a   1.000
_cell.length_b   1.000
_cell.length_c   1.000
_cell.angle_alpha   90.00
_cell.angle_beta   90.00
_cell.angle_gamma   90.00
#
_symmetry.space_group_name_H-M   'P 1'
#
loop_
_entity.id
_entity.type
_entity.pdbx_description
1 polymer ?
#
loop_
_entity_poly.entity_id
_entity_poly.type
_entity_poly.pdbx_seq_one_letter_code
_entity_poly.pdbx_strand_id
1 'polypeptide(L)'
;MLQEYTTFTPIDEQTTAQAELDSHIEAQAQEIAPEPEIQFIDLDGFYTYEAQLAGQVIATITHDCEDFVTQPWVVMVGEVEVHRADTWANCANYIQWHYKQGTLAKLRTTSLEKLLDKPFDELSTLDWQRLKDYEPHSAELLAA
;
A
#
# COMPACT_ATOMS: atom_id res chain seq x y z
N MET A 1 51.62 22.90 50.71
CA MET A 1 50.77 23.25 49.55
C MET A 1 50.25 21.95 48.98
N LEU A 2 48.96 21.66 49.13
CA LEU A 2 48.32 20.49 48.55
C LEU A 2 47.73 20.94 47.21
N GLN A 3 48.18 20.35 46.10
CA GLN A 3 47.54 20.54 44.80
C GLN A 3 46.31 19.65 44.75
N GLU A 4 45.14 20.26 44.67
CA GLU A 4 43.87 19.59 44.42
C GLU A 4 43.89 19.05 42.98
N TYR A 5 43.97 17.73 42.83
CA TYR A 5 43.75 17.08 41.54
C TYR A 5 42.25 16.87 41.38
N THR A 6 41.61 17.73 40.60
CA THR A 6 40.25 17.51 40.10
C THR A 6 40.26 16.28 39.20
N THR A 7 39.63 15.21 39.65
CA THR A 7 39.36 14.01 38.86
C THR A 7 38.47 14.42 37.69
N PHE A 8 39.03 14.51 36.49
CA PHE A 8 38.26 14.58 35.26
C PHE A 8 37.58 13.20 35.11
N THR A 9 36.24 13.16 35.05
CA THR A 9 35.45 11.91 34.94
C THR A 9 34.96 11.73 33.49
N PRO A 10 35.81 11.27 32.57
CA PRO A 10 35.42 11.04 31.17
C PRO A 10 34.37 9.93 31.02
N ILE A 11 34.16 9.13 32.06
CA ILE A 11 33.22 8.00 32.10
C ILE A 11 31.77 8.50 32.27
N ASP A 12 31.55 9.62 32.96
CA ASP A 12 30.20 10.11 33.26
C ASP A 12 29.54 10.69 32.01
N GLU A 13 30.25 11.55 31.27
CA GLU A 13 29.79 12.13 30.00
C GLU A 13 29.56 11.07 28.93
N GLN A 14 30.41 10.04 28.85
CA GLN A 14 30.22 8.93 27.91
C GLN A 14 28.98 8.09 28.28
N THR A 15 28.71 7.92 29.57
CA THR A 15 27.52 7.19 30.05
C THR A 15 26.24 7.97 29.77
N THR A 16 26.26 9.29 29.95
CA THR A 16 25.15 10.17 29.58
C THR A 16 24.90 10.16 28.08
N ALA A 17 25.94 10.31 27.25
CA ALA A 17 25.82 10.29 25.81
C ALA A 17 25.29 8.95 25.26
N GLN A 18 25.69 7.83 25.88
CA GLN A 18 25.17 6.50 25.50
C GLN A 18 23.69 6.37 25.83
N ALA A 19 23.25 6.83 27.02
CA ALA A 19 21.84 6.80 27.40
C ALA A 19 20.96 7.70 26.52
N GLU A 20 21.48 8.86 26.09
CA GLU A 20 20.79 9.74 25.14
C GLU A 20 20.66 9.10 23.76
N LEU A 21 21.71 8.44 23.27
CA LEU A 21 21.67 7.69 22.01
C LEU A 21 20.67 6.54 22.07
N ASP A 22 20.71 5.75 23.14
CA ASP A 22 19.80 4.62 23.35
C ASP A 22 18.34 5.11 23.41
N SER A 23 18.09 6.21 24.12
CA SER A 23 16.76 6.84 24.15
C SER A 23 16.31 7.37 22.78
N HIS A 24 17.23 7.91 21.98
CA HIS A 24 16.92 8.36 20.61
C HIS A 24 16.62 7.18 19.68
N ILE A 25 17.36 6.08 19.80
CA ILE A 25 17.12 4.83 19.06
C ILE A 25 15.77 4.24 19.45
N GLU A 26 15.44 4.19 20.74
CA GLU A 26 14.14 3.71 21.22
C GLU A 26 12.98 4.58 20.71
N ALA A 27 13.15 5.90 20.73
CA ALA A 27 12.17 6.83 20.19
C ALA A 27 11.97 6.65 18.68
N GLN A 28 13.06 6.49 17.91
CA GLN A 28 12.99 6.25 16.47
C GLN A 28 12.45 4.86 16.11
N ALA A 29 12.72 3.84 16.92
CA ALA A 29 12.22 2.48 16.70
C ALA A 29 10.71 2.37 16.97
N GLN A 30 10.19 3.18 17.89
CA GLN A 30 8.77 3.16 18.27
C GLN A 30 7.87 3.98 17.33
N GLU A 31 8.43 4.84 16.49
CA GLU A 31 7.69 5.69 15.54
C GLU A 31 7.40 5.00 14.19
N ILE A 32 7.89 3.77 13.99
CA ILE A 32 7.58 2.99 12.78
C ILE A 32 6.17 2.40 12.94
N ALA A 33 5.18 3.14 12.45
CA ALA A 33 3.81 2.62 12.32
C ALA A 33 3.84 1.28 11.53
N PRO A 34 3.04 0.28 11.93
CA PRO A 34 2.98 -0.97 11.19
C PRO A 34 2.57 -0.68 9.74
N GLU A 35 3.35 -1.18 8.78
CA GLU A 35 3.01 -1.07 7.37
C GLU A 35 1.61 -1.65 7.16
N PRO A 36 0.68 -0.92 6.52
CA PRO A 36 -0.68 -1.40 6.38
C PRO A 36 -0.68 -2.70 5.58
N GLU A 37 -1.28 -3.74 6.17
CA GLU A 37 -1.37 -5.06 5.56
C GLU A 37 -2.55 -5.12 4.58
N ILE A 38 -2.36 -5.82 3.47
CA ILE A 38 -3.44 -6.09 2.51
C ILE A 38 -4.35 -7.16 3.08
N GLN A 39 -5.63 -6.82 3.26
CA GLN A 39 -6.67 -7.75 3.67
C GLN A 39 -7.38 -8.29 2.44
N PHE A 40 -7.57 -9.60 2.37
CA PHE A 40 -8.37 -10.25 1.34
C PHE A 40 -9.73 -10.63 1.93
N ILE A 41 -10.78 -9.97 1.46
CA ILE A 41 -12.15 -10.17 1.93
C ILE A 41 -12.91 -10.97 0.87
N ASP A 42 -13.46 -12.11 1.26
CA ASP A 42 -14.37 -12.89 0.43
C ASP A 42 -15.75 -12.20 0.40
N LEU A 43 -16.24 -11.88 -0.80
CA LEU A 43 -17.50 -11.15 -0.98
C LEU A 43 -18.73 -12.06 -1.11
N ASP A 44 -18.59 -13.19 -1.81
CA ASP A 44 -19.72 -14.06 -2.15
C ASP A 44 -19.57 -15.51 -1.64
N GLY A 45 -18.44 -15.82 -1.00
CA GLY A 45 -18.14 -17.12 -0.40
C GLY A 45 -17.52 -18.12 -1.38
N PHE A 46 -17.30 -17.74 -2.65
CA PHE A 46 -16.84 -18.67 -3.68
C PHE A 46 -15.78 -18.08 -4.60
N TYR A 47 -16.08 -16.96 -5.27
CA TYR A 47 -15.39 -16.58 -6.50
C TYR A 47 -14.98 -15.13 -6.62
N THR A 48 -15.37 -14.26 -5.68
CA THR A 48 -14.93 -12.86 -5.67
C THR A 48 -14.29 -12.48 -4.34
N TYR A 49 -13.12 -11.86 -4.44
CA TYR A 49 -12.37 -11.34 -3.31
C TYR A 49 -11.99 -9.89 -3.55
N GLU A 50 -12.02 -9.08 -2.50
CA GLU A 50 -11.45 -7.74 -2.50
C GLU A 50 -10.13 -7.72 -1.75
N ALA A 51 -9.09 -7.17 -2.38
CA ALA A 51 -7.89 -6.76 -1.70
C ALA A 51 -8.10 -5.32 -1.19
N GLN A 52 -8.06 -5.14 0.13
CA GLN A 52 -8.25 -3.86 0.78
C GLN A 52 -7.01 -3.42 1.56
N LEU A 53 -6.72 -2.13 1.51
CA LEU A 53 -5.67 -1.48 2.29
C LEU A 53 -6.29 -0.32 3.06
N ALA A 54 -6.18 -0.33 4.40
CA ALA A 54 -6.80 0.69 5.26
C ALA A 54 -8.30 0.95 4.98
N GLY A 55 -9.05 -0.11 4.61
CA GLY A 55 -10.48 -0.02 4.28
C GLY A 55 -10.80 0.43 2.85
N GLN A 56 -9.78 0.62 2.01
CA GLN A 56 -9.94 1.01 0.61
C GLN A 56 -9.60 -0.16 -0.32
N VAL A 57 -10.49 -0.45 -1.28
CA VAL A 57 -10.26 -1.50 -2.28
C VAL A 57 -9.14 -1.08 -3.24
N ILE A 58 -8.09 -1.90 -3.34
CA ILE A 58 -6.94 -1.68 -4.22
C ILE A 58 -6.94 -2.60 -5.44
N ALA A 59 -7.58 -3.77 -5.34
CA ALA A 59 -7.77 -4.72 -6.43
C ALA A 59 -8.93 -5.67 -6.08
N THR A 60 -9.48 -6.35 -7.08
CA THR A 60 -10.39 -7.49 -6.88
C THR A 60 -9.82 -8.73 -7.55
N ILE A 61 -10.13 -9.90 -7.00
CA ILE A 61 -9.85 -11.19 -7.60
C ILE A 61 -11.19 -11.84 -7.94
N THR A 62 -11.41 -12.20 -9.20
CA THR A 62 -12.64 -12.87 -9.65
C THR A 62 -12.31 -14.18 -10.32
N HIS A 63 -13.19 -15.17 -10.21
CA HIS A 63 -13.10 -16.41 -10.98
C HIS A 63 -13.90 -16.29 -12.28
N ASP A 64 -13.24 -16.59 -13.39
CA ASP A 64 -13.80 -16.75 -14.71
C ASP A 64 -14.43 -18.14 -14.85
N CYS A 65 -15.75 -18.18 -14.98
CA CYS A 65 -16.53 -19.41 -15.03
C CYS A 65 -16.75 -19.92 -16.46
N GLU A 66 -16.07 -19.38 -17.46
CA GLU A 66 -16.11 -19.94 -18.82
C GLU A 66 -15.45 -21.33 -18.89
N ASP A 67 -15.93 -22.15 -19.83
CA ASP A 67 -15.43 -23.50 -20.02
C ASP A 67 -13.98 -23.50 -20.55
N PHE A 68 -13.17 -24.45 -20.06
CA PHE A 68 -11.78 -24.70 -20.49
C PHE A 68 -10.77 -23.56 -20.24
N VAL A 69 -11.08 -22.62 -19.34
CA VAL A 69 -10.12 -21.58 -18.93
C VAL A 69 -9.03 -22.19 -18.04
N THR A 70 -7.77 -22.16 -18.50
CA THR A 70 -6.62 -22.72 -17.76
C THR A 70 -6.15 -21.83 -16.61
N GLN A 71 -6.49 -20.54 -16.65
CA GLN A 71 -6.15 -19.53 -15.65
C GLN A 71 -7.42 -18.75 -15.28
N PRO A 72 -8.33 -19.37 -14.51
CA PRO A 72 -9.64 -18.81 -14.27
C PRO A 72 -9.60 -17.69 -13.23
N TRP A 73 -8.57 -17.57 -12.41
CA TRP A 73 -8.49 -16.48 -11.42
C TRP A 73 -7.91 -15.23 -12.04
N VAL A 74 -8.62 -14.12 -11.90
CA VAL A 74 -8.34 -12.85 -12.58
C VAL A 74 -8.15 -11.75 -11.54
N VAL A 75 -7.07 -10.97 -11.65
CA VAL A 75 -6.87 -9.75 -10.87
C VAL A 75 -7.36 -8.57 -11.67
N MET A 76 -8.27 -7.81 -11.10
CA MET A 76 -8.78 -6.55 -11.65
C MET A 76 -8.32 -5.38 -10.78
N VAL A 77 -7.88 -4.30 -11.42
CA VAL A 77 -7.62 -3.01 -10.75
C VAL A 77 -8.59 -1.99 -11.33
N GLY A 78 -9.60 -1.62 -10.55
CA GLY A 78 -10.77 -0.91 -11.06
C GLY A 78 -11.61 -1.83 -11.93
N GLU A 79 -11.64 -1.57 -13.24
CA GLU A 79 -12.30 -2.41 -14.25
C GLU A 79 -11.31 -3.01 -15.25
N VAL A 80 -10.00 -2.86 -15.00
CA VAL A 80 -8.96 -3.32 -15.91
C VAL A 80 -8.41 -4.64 -15.41
N GLU A 81 -8.47 -5.66 -16.25
CA GLU A 81 -7.75 -6.92 -16.04
C GLU A 81 -6.24 -6.65 -16.12
N VAL A 82 -5.50 -7.01 -15.06
CA VAL A 82 -4.05 -6.79 -15.00
C VAL A 82 -3.26 -8.09 -14.89
N HIS A 83 -3.89 -9.19 -14.46
CA HIS A 83 -3.23 -10.47 -14.30
C HIS A 83 -4.23 -11.64 -14.25
N ARG A 84 -3.77 -12.84 -14.64
CA ARG A 84 -4.51 -14.10 -14.52
C ARG A 84 -3.64 -15.23 -14.00
N ALA A 85 -4.23 -16.14 -13.24
CA ALA A 85 -3.58 -17.33 -12.71
C ALA A 85 -4.52 -18.54 -12.59
N ASP A 86 -3.93 -19.70 -12.38
CA ASP A 86 -4.60 -20.99 -12.16
C ASP A 86 -5.22 -21.13 -10.76
N THR A 87 -4.74 -20.35 -9.79
CA THR A 87 -5.21 -20.38 -8.41
C THR A 87 -5.39 -18.96 -7.84
N TRP A 88 -6.35 -18.82 -6.93
CA TRP A 88 -6.57 -17.60 -6.16
C TRP A 88 -5.29 -17.14 -5.43
N ALA A 89 -4.54 -18.09 -4.86
CA ALA A 89 -3.32 -17.78 -4.10
C ALA A 89 -2.24 -17.12 -4.97
N ASN A 90 -2.14 -17.52 -6.24
CA ASN A 90 -1.20 -16.89 -7.18
C ASN A 90 -1.61 -15.44 -7.50
N CYS A 91 -2.92 -15.17 -7.63
CA CYS A 91 -3.43 -13.81 -7.75
C CYS A 91 -3.17 -12.97 -6.48
N ALA A 92 -3.37 -13.53 -5.29
CA ALA A 92 -3.07 -12.85 -4.03
C ALA A 92 -1.58 -12.52 -3.90
N ASN A 93 -0.69 -13.46 -4.26
CA ASN A 93 0.76 -13.25 -4.29
C ASN A 93 1.16 -12.16 -5.28
N TYR A 94 0.54 -12.13 -6.48
CA TYR A 94 0.74 -11.07 -7.46
C TYR A 94 0.42 -9.69 -6.86
N ILE A 95 -0.74 -9.55 -6.22
CA ILE A 95 -1.16 -8.29 -5.59
C ILE A 95 -0.17 -7.86 -4.51
N GLN A 96 0.22 -8.78 -3.60
CA GLN A 96 1.17 -8.48 -2.53
C GLN A 96 2.54 -8.06 -3.08
N TRP A 97 3.05 -8.75 -4.11
CA TRP A 97 4.32 -8.41 -4.72
C TRP A 97 4.26 -7.04 -5.40
N HIS A 98 3.24 -6.79 -6.22
CA HIS A 98 3.09 -5.53 -6.95
C HIS A 98 2.81 -4.34 -6.02
N TYR A 99 2.15 -4.57 -4.90
CA TYR A 99 1.99 -3.58 -3.83
C TYR A 99 3.34 -3.19 -3.22
N LYS A 100 4.15 -4.18 -2.80
CA LYS A 100 5.50 -3.94 -2.25
C LYS A 100 6.44 -3.22 -3.23
N GLN A 101 6.26 -3.44 -4.53
CA GLN A 101 7.03 -2.77 -5.58
C GLN A 101 6.46 -1.39 -5.97
N GLY A 102 5.33 -0.95 -5.40
CA GLY A 102 4.64 0.30 -5.76
C GLY A 102 3.96 0.30 -7.14
N THR A 103 4.12 -0.78 -7.91
CA THR A 103 3.55 -0.90 -9.26
C THR A 103 2.03 -1.06 -9.27
N LEU A 104 1.45 -1.62 -8.20
CA LEU A 104 -0.01 -1.71 -8.05
C LEU A 104 -0.66 -0.32 -7.92
N ALA A 105 -0.02 0.62 -7.21
CA ALA A 105 -0.51 1.99 -7.08
C ALA A 105 -0.57 2.69 -8.44
N LYS A 106 0.45 2.49 -9.28
CA LYS A 106 0.48 3.03 -10.65
C LYS A 106 -0.65 2.47 -11.52
N LEU A 107 -0.91 1.17 -11.43
CA LEU A 107 -2.04 0.54 -12.13
C LEU A 107 -3.37 1.14 -11.67
N ARG A 108 -3.54 1.36 -10.36
CA ARG A 108 -4.73 2.03 -9.80
C ARG A 108 -4.92 3.43 -10.36
N THR A 109 -3.87 4.26 -10.36
CA THR A 109 -3.92 5.61 -10.94
C THR A 109 -4.30 5.57 -12.41
N THR A 110 -3.71 4.66 -13.19
CA THR A 110 -4.02 4.50 -14.62
C THR A 110 -5.48 4.09 -14.83
N SER A 111 -6.02 3.20 -13.99
CA SER A 111 -7.42 2.80 -14.05
C SER A 111 -8.36 3.97 -13.71
N LEU A 112 -8.01 4.83 -12.75
CA LEU A 112 -8.78 6.03 -12.40
C LEU A 112 -8.75 7.07 -13.52
N GLU A 113 -7.58 7.30 -14.13
CA GLU A 113 -7.43 8.21 -15.28
C GLU A 113 -8.32 7.79 -16.45
N LYS A 114 -8.40 6.49 -16.74
CA LYS A 114 -9.31 5.96 -17.78
C LYS A 114 -10.79 6.19 -17.47
N LEU A 115 -11.18 6.29 -16.20
CA LEU A 115 -12.56 6.62 -15.83
C LEU A 115 -12.88 8.11 -16.13
N LEU A 116 -11.87 8.98 -16.14
CA LEU A 116 -12.05 10.40 -16.48
C LEU A 116 -12.35 10.61 -17.97
N ASP A 117 -11.92 9.69 -18.83
CA ASP A 117 -12.19 9.72 -20.28
C ASP A 117 -13.60 9.22 -20.64
N LYS A 118 -14.30 8.56 -19.71
CA LYS A 118 -15.65 8.04 -19.93
C LYS A 118 -16.71 9.14 -19.77
N PRO A 119 -17.82 9.10 -20.54
CA PRO A 119 -18.93 10.02 -20.33
C PRO A 119 -19.60 9.77 -18.97
N PHE A 120 -20.09 10.85 -18.36
CA PHE A 120 -20.74 10.82 -17.04
C PHE A 120 -21.86 9.75 -16.94
N ASP A 121 -22.64 9.61 -18.01
CA ASP A 121 -23.79 8.70 -18.07
C ASP A 121 -23.41 7.21 -18.06
N GLU A 122 -22.14 6.88 -18.33
CA GLU A 122 -21.62 5.51 -18.31
C GLU A 122 -20.88 5.16 -17.02
N LEU A 123 -20.71 6.11 -16.10
CA LEU A 123 -20.04 5.87 -14.82
C LEU A 123 -21.00 5.26 -13.81
N SER A 124 -20.64 4.10 -13.27
CA SER A 124 -21.40 3.47 -12.20
C SER A 124 -21.22 4.21 -10.88
N THR A 125 -22.12 3.98 -9.91
CA THR A 125 -21.97 4.52 -8.53
C THR A 125 -20.62 4.16 -7.91
N LEU A 126 -20.11 2.96 -8.23
CA LEU A 126 -18.82 2.49 -7.74
C LEU A 126 -17.66 3.28 -8.39
N ASP A 127 -17.75 3.60 -9.68
CA ASP A 127 -16.76 4.43 -10.37
C ASP A 127 -16.74 5.84 -9.80
N TRP A 128 -17.91 6.41 -9.52
CA TRP A 128 -18.01 7.70 -8.82
C TRP A 128 -17.34 7.67 -7.45
N GLN A 129 -17.52 6.60 -6.69
CA GLN A 129 -16.89 6.46 -5.38
C GLN A 129 -15.37 6.37 -5.51
N ARG A 130 -14.87 5.59 -6.49
CA ARG A 130 -13.44 5.48 -6.79
C ARG A 130 -12.82 6.82 -7.21
N LEU A 131 -13.55 7.65 -7.97
CA LEU A 131 -13.09 8.97 -8.40
C LEU A 131 -13.07 10.00 -7.26
N LYS A 132 -13.87 9.85 -6.18
CA LYS A 132 -13.81 10.77 -5.03
C LYS A 132 -12.49 10.70 -4.27
N ASP A 133 -11.86 9.52 -4.27
CA ASP A 133 -10.57 9.27 -3.61
C ASP A 133 -9.38 9.50 -4.57
N TYR A 134 -9.63 10.02 -5.78
CA TYR A 134 -8.58 10.32 -6.76
C TYR A 134 -7.92 11.66 -6.47
N GLU A 135 -6.63 11.63 -6.17
CA GLU A 135 -5.77 12.81 -6.14
C GLU A 135 -4.86 12.78 -7.38
N PRO A 136 -5.02 13.72 -8.34
CA PRO A 136 -4.17 13.76 -9.52
C PRO A 136 -2.72 14.06 -9.11
N HIS A 137 -1.75 13.39 -9.74
CA HIS A 137 -0.32 13.61 -9.51
C HIS A 137 0.19 14.97 -10.04
N SER A 138 -0.69 15.94 -10.30
CA SER A 138 -0.39 17.17 -11.03
C SER A 138 -1.05 18.43 -10.44
N ALA A 139 -1.13 18.55 -9.11
CA ALA A 139 -1.40 19.85 -8.50
C ALA A 139 -0.19 20.81 -8.60
N GLU A 140 1.01 20.31 -8.92
CA GLU A 140 2.26 21.10 -8.87
C GLU A 140 2.74 21.70 -10.21
N LEU A 141 2.08 21.45 -11.35
CA LEU A 141 2.59 21.87 -12.67
C LEU A 141 1.79 22.96 -13.40
N LEU A 142 0.78 23.57 -12.77
CA LEU A 142 0.01 24.69 -13.36
C LEU A 142 0.27 26.05 -12.69
N ALA A 143 1.32 26.15 -11.87
CA ALA A 143 1.82 27.42 -11.35
C ALA A 143 3.13 27.81 -12.05
N ALA A 144 3.07 28.10 -13.36
CA ALA A 144 4.17 28.69 -14.12
C ALA A 144 3.65 29.75 -15.09
#